data_AF-A0ABD5BDK2-F1
#
_entry.id   AF-A0ABD5BDK2-F1
#
_cell.length_a   1.000
_cell.length_b   1.000
_cell.length_c   1.000
_cell.angle_alpha   90.00
_cell.angle_beta   90.00
_cell.angle_gamma   90.00
#
_symmetry.space_group_name_H-M   'P 1'
#
loop_
_entity.id
_entity.type
_entity.pdbx_description
1 polymer ?
#
loop_
_entity_poly.entity_id
_entity_poly.type
_entity_poly.pdbx_seq_one_letter_code
_entity_poly.pdbx_strand_id
1 'polypeptide(L)' 'QAALNEITGQGWWIGRPVELPSSRPLRLEHGNIGSQLIDWPQEHVVKCLVFYHPHDAAELRREQDALIADVYRGCCKSG' A
#
# COMPACT_ATOMS: atom_id res chain seq x y z
N GLN A 1 16.17 2.12 10.40
CA GLN A 1 15.20 1.25 11.11
C GLN A 1 15.10 1.45 12.62
N ALA A 2 16.10 1.97 13.34
CA ALA A 2 16.09 2.05 14.82
C ALA A 2 14.83 2.74 15.40
N ALA A 3 14.49 3.94 14.91
CA ALA A 3 13.30 4.66 15.36
C ALA A 3 11.97 3.92 15.10
N LEU A 4 11.89 3.08 14.06
CA LEU A 4 10.70 2.28 13.78
C LEU A 4 10.58 1.12 14.77
N ASN A 5 11.69 0.45 15.06
CA ASN A 5 11.72 -0.66 16.01
C ASN A 5 11.45 -0.19 17.46
N GLU A 6 11.86 1.04 17.80
CA GLU A 6 11.63 1.62 19.13
C GLU A 6 10.14 1.90 19.39
N ILE A 7 9.35 2.24 18.37
CA ILE A 7 7.93 2.57 18.52
C ILE A 7 6.99 1.37 18.32
N THR A 8 7.47 0.27 17.73
CA THR A 8 6.71 -0.98 17.62
C THR A 8 6.39 -1.55 19.00
N GLY A 9 5.15 -1.97 19.23
CA GLY A 9 4.66 -2.50 20.50
C GLY A 9 4.18 -1.44 21.48
N GLN A 10 4.20 -0.16 21.10
CA GLN A 10 3.68 0.95 21.92
C GLN A 10 2.22 1.31 21.59
N GLY A 11 1.56 0.55 20.69
CA GLY A 11 0.17 0.80 20.28
C GLY A 11 0.01 1.93 19.24
N TRP A 12 1.09 2.31 18.55
CA TRP A 12 1.08 3.34 17.50
C TRP A 12 1.04 2.69 16.11
N TRP A 13 0.34 3.32 15.17
CA TRP A 13 0.35 2.86 13.78
C TRP A 13 1.58 3.36 13.04
N ILE A 14 2.23 2.43 12.34
CA ILE A 14 3.42 2.72 11.53
C ILE A 14 3.04 2.58 10.06
N GLY A 15 2.85 3.70 9.38
CA GLY A 15 2.57 3.73 7.95
C GLY A 15 3.78 3.28 7.13
N ARG A 16 3.62 2.26 6.28
CA ARG A 16 4.63 1.81 5.32
C ARG A 16 4.15 2.07 3.89
N PRO A 17 4.86 2.93 3.12
CA PRO A 17 4.55 3.14 1.72
C PRO A 17 4.81 1.87 0.91
N VAL A 18 3.93 1.56 -0.04
CA VAL A 18 4.06 0.39 -0.93
C VAL A 18 4.10 0.77 -2.41
N GLU A 19 3.70 2.00 -2.74
CA GLU A 19 3.76 2.51 -4.10
C GLU A 19 5.21 2.71 -4.57
N LEU A 20 5.43 2.47 -5.86
CA LEU A 20 6.63 2.97 -6.52
C LEU A 20 6.55 4.51 -6.57
N PRO A 21 7.57 5.24 -6.08
CA PRO A 21 7.53 6.70 -6.01
C PRO A 21 7.19 7.36 -7.34
N SER A 22 6.29 8.34 -7.31
CA SER A 22 5.87 9.12 -8.49
C SER A 22 5.26 8.29 -9.64
N SER A 23 4.88 7.03 -9.39
CA SER A 23 4.31 6.18 -10.44
C SER A 23 2.91 6.64 -10.89
N ARG A 24 2.72 6.64 -12.21
CA ARG A 24 1.43 6.88 -12.87
C ARG A 24 1.42 6.17 -14.23
N PRO A 25 0.63 5.10 -14.42
CA PRO A 25 -0.34 4.53 -13.48
C PRO A 25 0.32 3.99 -12.21
N LEU A 26 -0.47 3.79 -11.15
CA LEU A 26 0.01 3.24 -9.88
C LEU A 26 0.81 1.95 -10.10
N ARG A 27 1.98 1.86 -9.47
CA ARG A 27 2.81 0.65 -9.41
C ARG A 27 3.21 0.38 -7.96
N LEU A 28 3.50 -0.86 -7.64
CA LEU A 28 4.01 -1.27 -6.33
C LEU A 28 5.51 -1.57 -6.45
N GLU A 29 6.31 -1.10 -5.50
CA GLU A 29 7.77 -1.22 -5.53
C GLU A 29 8.24 -2.69 -5.50
N HIS A 30 7.52 -3.52 -4.75
CA HIS A 30 7.88 -4.93 -4.50
C HIS A 30 6.85 -5.93 -5.08
N GLY A 31 6.01 -5.51 -6.02
CA GLY A 31 4.99 -6.37 -6.63
C GLY A 31 3.77 -6.61 -5.73
N ASN A 32 3.23 -7.83 -5.71
CA ASN A 32 1.99 -8.13 -4.99
C ASN A 32 2.17 -7.96 -3.47
N ILE A 33 1.27 -7.18 -2.85
CA ILE A 33 1.35 -6.86 -1.43
C ILE A 33 0.94 -8.02 -0.52
N GLY A 34 0.05 -8.91 -0.98
CA GLY A 34 -0.57 -9.94 -0.14
C GLY A 34 0.41 -10.95 0.45
N SER A 35 1.49 -11.29 -0.27
CA SER A 35 2.54 -12.18 0.27
C SER A 35 3.48 -11.47 1.23
N GLN A 36 3.64 -10.15 1.13
CA GLN A 36 4.53 -9.37 1.99
C GLN A 36 3.91 -9.10 3.36
N LEU A 37 2.58 -8.97 3.42
CA LEU A 37 1.87 -8.64 4.65
C LEU A 37 1.92 -9.74 5.70
N ILE A 38 2.14 -10.99 5.29
CA ILE A 38 2.28 -12.13 6.20
C ILE A 38 3.42 -11.90 7.21
N ASP A 39 4.50 -11.23 6.78
CA ASP A 39 5.68 -10.99 7.60
C ASP A 39 5.66 -9.62 8.31
N TRP A 40 4.57 -8.86 8.18
CA TRP A 40 4.48 -7.52 8.77
C TRP A 40 3.94 -7.57 10.20
N PRO A 41 4.49 -6.78 11.13
CA PRO A 41 3.86 -6.53 12.43
C PRO A 41 2.45 -5.98 12.26
N GLN A 42 1.50 -6.42 13.09
CA GLN A 42 0.08 -6.01 13.00
C GLN A 42 -0.15 -4.51 13.19
N GLU A 43 0.79 -3.82 13.85
CA GLU A 43 0.75 -2.36 14.04
C GLU A 43 1.20 -1.57 12.80
N HIS A 44 1.69 -2.24 11.77
CA HIS A 44 2.13 -1.59 10.54
C HIS A 44 0.97 -1.49 9.55
N VAL A 45 0.73 -0.26 9.08
CA VAL A 45 -0.38 0.06 8.19
C VAL A 45 0.15 0.27 6.78
N VAL A 46 -0.46 -0.39 5.80
CA VAL A 46 -0.18 -0.16 4.38
C VAL A 46 -0.62 1.24 3.99
N LYS A 47 0.29 2.02 3.41
CA LYS A 47 -0.01 3.31 2.80
C LYS A 47 0.30 3.22 1.31
N CYS A 48 -0.60 3.73 0.48
CA CYS A 48 -0.44 3.78 -0.97
C CYS A 48 -0.85 5.16 -1.50
N LEU A 49 0.05 5.86 -2.20
CA LEU A 49 -0.25 7.14 -2.85
C LEU A 49 -0.69 6.91 -4.30
N VAL A 50 -1.80 7.53 -4.71
CA VAL A 50 -2.34 7.42 -6.07
C VAL A 50 -2.60 8.81 -6.65
N PHE A 51 -2.05 9.10 -7.84
CA PHE A 51 -2.36 10.31 -8.59
C PHE A 51 -3.65 10.11 -9.39
N TYR A 52 -4.78 10.47 -8.79
CA TYR A 52 -6.10 10.23 -9.34
C TYR A 52 -6.79 11.54 -9.75
N HIS A 53 -7.27 11.63 -10.99
CA HIS A 53 -8.02 12.79 -11.47
C HIS A 53 -9.31 12.36 -12.20
N PRO A 54 -10.45 13.02 -11.95
CA PRO A 54 -11.75 12.61 -12.52
C PRO A 54 -11.79 12.69 -14.05
N HIS A 55 -10.96 13.53 -14.66
CA HIS A 55 -10.86 13.66 -16.13
C HIS A 55 -9.79 12.76 -16.77
N ASP A 56 -9.18 11.86 -16.01
CA ASP A 56 -8.26 10.89 -16.58
C ASP A 56 -8.95 9.94 -17.56
N ALA A 57 -8.17 9.48 -18.54
CA ALA A 57 -8.62 8.46 -19.49
C ALA A 57 -9.22 7.28 -18.74
N ALA A 58 -10.35 6.76 -19.25
CA ALA A 58 -11.08 5.68 -18.59
C ALA A 58 -10.18 4.46 -18.32
N GLU A 59 -9.28 4.13 -19.26
CA GLU A 59 -8.29 3.06 -19.12
C GLU A 59 -7.38 3.26 -17.91
N LEU A 60 -6.84 4.47 -17.74
CA LEU A 60 -5.97 4.80 -16.62
C LEU A 60 -6.70 4.67 -15.28
N ARG A 61 -7.92 5.20 -15.18
CA ARG A 61 -8.74 5.07 -13.96
C ARG A 61 -9.01 3.61 -13.63
N ARG A 62 -9.43 2.80 -14.63
CA ARG A 62 -9.69 1.36 -14.44
C ARG A 62 -8.45 0.61 -13.95
N GLU A 63 -7.28 0.93 -14.49
CA GLU A 63 -6.02 0.31 -14.06
C GLU A 63 -5.66 0.67 -12.62
N GLN A 64 -5.84 1.94 -12.23
CA GLN A 64 -5.62 2.37 -10.84
C GLN A 64 -6.62 1.73 -9.88
N ASP A 65 -7.91 1.72 -10.22
CA ASP A 65 -8.98 1.13 -9.40
C ASP A 65 -8.74 -0.37 -9.16
N ALA A 66 -8.32 -1.09 -10.21
CA ALA A 66 -8.03 -2.52 -10.12
C ALA A 66 -6.92 -2.79 -9.09
N LEU A 67 -5.82 -2.04 -9.16
CA LEU A 67 -4.69 -2.22 -8.26
C LEU A 67 -5.00 -1.76 -6.82
N ILE A 68 -5.77 -0.67 -6.64
CA ILE A 68 -6.26 -0.26 -5.31
C ILE A 68 -7.09 -1.38 -4.69
N ALA A 69 -8.01 -1.98 -5.47
CA ALA A 69 -8.86 -3.06 -4.99
C ALA A 69 -8.04 -4.32 -4.66
N ASP A 70 -6.98 -4.62 -5.42
CA ASP A 70 -6.04 -5.69 -5.10
C ASP A 70 -5.29 -5.45 -3.78
N VAL A 71 -4.78 -4.23 -3.57
CA VAL A 71 -4.10 -3.85 -2.32
C VAL A 71 -5.04 -3.98 -1.12
N TYR A 72 -6.26 -3.46 -1.24
CA TYR A 72 -7.29 -3.57 -0.19
C TYR A 72 -7.59 -5.05 0.15
N ARG A 73 -7.82 -5.88 -0.88
CA ARG A 73 -8.06 -7.33 -0.68
C ARG A 73 -6.88 -8.03 -0.01
N GLY A 74 -5.65 -7.62 -0.33
CA GLY A 74 -4.44 -8.13 0.33
C GLY A 74 -4.45 -7.84 1.83
N CYS A 75 -4.76 -6.60 2.21
CA CYS A 75 -4.86 -6.17 3.61
C CYS A 75 -5.94 -6.95 4.36
N CYS A 76 -7.16 -7.03 3.83
CA CYS A 76 -8.26 -7.74 4.49
C CYS A 76 -8.00 -9.24 4.75
N LYS A 77 -7.13 -9.88 3.97
CA LYS A 77 -6.79 -11.29 4.15
C LYS A 77 -5.70 -11.54 5.20
N SER A 78 -4.86 -10.55 5.48
CA SER A 78 -3.63 -10.72 6.26
C SER A 78 -3.66 -10.01 7.62
N GLY A 79 -4.61 -9.12 7.86
CA GLY A 79 -4.81 -8.48 9.17
C GLY A 79 -5.20 -7.02 9.04
#